data_AF-A0AB37HU63-F1
#
_entry.id   AF-A0AB37HU63-F1
#
_cell.length_a   1.000
_cell.length_b   1.000
_cell.length_c   1.000
_cell.angle_alpha   90.00
_cell.angle_beta   90.00
_cell.angle_gamma   90.00
#
_symmetry.space_group_name_H-M   'P 1'
#
loop_
_entity.id
_entity.type
_entity.pdbx_description
1 polymer ?
#
loop_
_entity_poly.entity_id
_entity_poly.type
_entity_poly.pdbx_seq_one_letter_code
_entity_poly.pdbx_strand_id
1 'polypeptide(L)'
;MTHYKVNAEICYSIFTKAESSVSSAQSAHSSIRSGVDQLGALCAKGEAAQITSALHGAYNRVLTQNMTTAEQRITKAVAGGRAAVAAIQRGDEAMANQVEFDVRNVVGIRATDGFER
;
A
#
# COMPACT_ATOMS: atom_id res chain seq x y z
N MET A 1 1.83 30.77 -6.93
CA MET A 1 1.23 29.43 -6.87
C MET A 1 2.33 28.47 -6.48
N THR A 2 2.31 27.91 -5.27
CA THR A 2 3.29 26.89 -4.86
C THR A 2 2.93 25.58 -5.56
N HIS A 3 3.75 25.16 -6.52
CA HIS A 3 3.60 23.85 -7.15
C HIS A 3 4.07 22.79 -6.15
N TYR A 4 3.13 22.11 -5.51
CA TYR A 4 3.44 20.93 -4.70
C TYR A 4 3.71 19.76 -5.66
N LYS A 5 4.98 19.41 -5.81
CA LYS A 5 5.40 18.22 -6.56
C LYS A 5 5.39 17.01 -5.62
N VAL A 6 4.77 15.91 -6.04
CA VAL A 6 4.84 14.66 -5.29
C VAL A 6 6.27 14.12 -5.35
N ASN A 7 6.87 13.90 -4.19
CA ASN A 7 8.12 13.15 -4.10
C ASN A 7 7.80 11.65 -4.15
N ALA A 8 7.86 11.09 -5.37
CA ALA A 8 7.54 9.70 -5.62
C ALA A 8 8.43 8.74 -4.80
N GLU A 9 9.71 9.04 -4.63
CA GLU A 9 10.65 8.23 -3.85
C GLU A 9 10.21 8.12 -2.38
N ILE A 10 9.86 9.26 -1.75
CA ILE A 10 9.36 9.28 -0.38
C ILE A 10 8.06 8.48 -0.27
N CYS A 11 7.12 8.67 -1.21
CA CYS A 11 5.86 7.92 -1.22
C CYS A 11 6.09 6.41 -1.33
N TYR A 12 6.91 5.96 -2.28
CA TYR A 12 7.23 4.54 -2.44
C TYR A 12 7.95 3.98 -1.21
N SER A 13 8.85 4.75 -0.58
CA SER A 13 9.50 4.35 0.68
C SER A 13 8.49 4.14 1.82
N ILE A 14 7.51 5.04 1.96
CA ILE A 14 6.43 4.90 2.94
C ILE A 14 5.58 3.66 2.65
N PHE A 15 5.22 3.43 1.39
CA PHE A 15 4.43 2.27 0.98
C PHE A 15 5.16 0.95 1.26
N THR A 16 6.45 0.87 0.94
CA THR A 16 7.28 -0.29 1.24
C THR A 16 7.37 -0.55 2.74
N LYS A 17 7.55 0.50 3.56
CA LYS A 17 7.53 0.35 5.02
C LYS A 17 6.19 -0.18 5.53
N ALA A 18 5.08 0.34 5.01
CA ALA A 18 3.74 -0.11 5.39
C ALA A 18 3.50 -1.58 5.01
N GLU A 19 3.94 -2.02 3.83
CA GLU A 19 3.89 -3.42 3.42
C GLU A 19 4.74 -4.33 4.32
N SER A 20 5.96 -3.91 4.67
CA SER A 20 6.80 -4.66 5.61
C SER A 20 6.11 -4.85 6.97
N SER A 21 5.38 -3.84 7.46
CA SER A 21 4.59 -3.96 8.68
C SER A 21 3.46 -4.99 8.56
N VAL A 22 2.84 -5.14 7.38
CA VAL A 22 1.85 -6.21 7.13
C VAL A 22 2.49 -7.59 7.24
N SER A 23 3.66 -7.79 6.63
CA SER A 23 4.37 -9.07 6.71
C SER A 23 4.72 -9.45 8.16
N SER A 24 5.17 -8.48 8.96
CA SER A 24 5.44 -8.69 10.39
C SER A 24 4.15 -9.01 11.16
N ALA A 25 3.05 -8.30 10.88
CA ALA A 25 1.75 -8.54 11.51
C ALA A 25 1.21 -9.95 11.20
N GLN A 26 1.32 -10.41 9.95
CA GLN A 26 0.94 -11.76 9.52
C GLN A 26 1.75 -12.84 10.23
N SER A 27 3.05 -12.62 10.36
CA SER A 27 3.95 -13.54 11.06
C SER A 27 3.58 -13.65 12.54
N ALA A 28 3.33 -12.51 13.20
CA ALA A 28 2.87 -12.48 14.60
C ALA A 28 1.50 -13.16 14.76
N HIS A 29 0.57 -12.90 13.84
CA HIS A 29 -0.77 -13.51 13.86
C HIS A 29 -0.69 -15.04 13.73
N SER A 30 0.14 -15.54 12.81
CA SER A 30 0.39 -16.98 12.64
C SER A 30 1.00 -17.60 13.89
N SER A 31 1.97 -16.93 14.51
CA SER A 31 2.60 -17.39 15.76
C SER A 31 1.60 -17.48 16.90
N ILE A 32 0.74 -16.47 17.07
CA ILE A 32 -0.30 -16.48 18.11
C ILE A 32 -1.28 -17.63 17.87
N ARG A 33 -1.73 -17.81 16.62
CA ARG A 33 -2.60 -18.93 16.25
C ARG A 33 -2.00 -20.27 16.63
N SER A 34 -0.73 -20.49 16.29
CA SER A 34 -0.03 -21.72 16.63
C SER A 34 0.03 -21.94 18.15
N GLY A 35 0.23 -20.87 18.94
CA GLY A 35 0.22 -20.97 20.40
C GLY A 35 -1.17 -21.33 20.95
N VAL A 36 -2.23 -20.73 20.39
CA VAL A 36 -3.63 -21.07 20.72
C VAL A 36 -3.92 -22.53 20.40
N ASP A 37 -3.49 -23.02 19.24
CA ASP A 37 -3.71 -24.41 18.82
C ASP A 37 -2.94 -25.40 19.70
N GLN A 38 -1.69 -25.08 20.06
CA GLN A 38 -0.88 -25.90 20.98
C GLN A 38 -1.50 -25.97 22.37
N LEU A 39 -1.92 -24.83 22.93
CA LEU A 39 -2.59 -24.79 24.23
C LEU A 39 -3.93 -25.55 24.16
N GLY A 40 -4.66 -25.39 23.06
CA GLY A 40 -5.91 -26.10 22.82
C GLY A 40 -5.73 -27.62 22.79
N ALA A 41 -4.64 -28.11 22.19
CA ALA A 41 -4.29 -29.53 22.17
C ALA A 41 -3.94 -30.08 23.56
N LEU A 42 -3.20 -29.30 24.38
CA LEU A 42 -2.90 -29.68 25.76
C LEU A 42 -4.15 -29.76 26.64
N CYS A 43 -5.13 -28.90 26.38
CA CYS A 43 -6.39 -28.83 27.11
C CYS A 43 -7.52 -29.66 26.47
N ALA A 44 -7.23 -30.53 25.49
CA ALA A 44 -8.26 -31.17 24.66
C ALA A 44 -9.20 -32.17 25.39
N LYS A 45 -8.93 -32.54 26.65
CA LYS A 45 -9.69 -33.54 27.40
C LYS A 45 -9.98 -33.09 28.83
N GLY A 46 -11.04 -33.67 29.40
CA GLY A 46 -11.46 -33.42 30.79
C GLY A 46 -12.05 -32.01 30.97
N GLU A 47 -12.08 -31.53 32.21
CA GLU A 47 -12.63 -30.22 32.57
C GLU A 47 -11.93 -29.06 31.86
N ALA A 48 -10.65 -29.24 31.49
CA ALA A 48 -9.85 -28.26 30.76
C ALA A 48 -10.34 -28.02 29.31
N ALA A 49 -11.16 -28.89 28.73
CA ALA A 49 -11.68 -28.71 27.36
C ALA A 49 -12.50 -27.43 27.18
N GLN A 50 -13.12 -26.94 28.26
CA GLN A 50 -13.83 -25.67 28.26
C GLN A 50 -12.88 -24.48 28.05
N ILE A 51 -11.64 -24.60 28.50
CA ILE A 51 -10.58 -23.59 28.31
C ILE A 51 -10.22 -23.49 26.83
N THR A 52 -10.06 -24.61 26.13
CA THR A 52 -9.79 -24.62 24.68
C THR A 52 -10.90 -23.90 23.90
N SER A 53 -12.16 -24.22 24.17
CA SER A 53 -13.31 -23.60 23.51
C SER A 53 -13.34 -22.08 23.76
N ALA A 54 -13.13 -21.65 25.01
CA ALA A 54 -13.07 -20.23 25.36
C ALA A 54 -11.90 -19.51 24.68
N LEU A 55 -10.72 -20.15 24.61
CA LEU A 55 -9.51 -19.60 24.01
C LEU A 55 -9.67 -19.40 22.49
N HIS A 56 -10.16 -20.42 21.77
CA HIS A 56 -10.46 -20.28 20.34
C HIS A 56 -11.54 -19.24 20.09
N GLY A 57 -12.59 -19.19 20.92
CA GLY A 57 -13.64 -18.18 20.83
C GLY A 57 -13.09 -16.75 20.99
N ALA A 58 -12.26 -16.51 22.00
CA ALA A 58 -11.63 -15.22 22.23
C ALA A 58 -10.65 -14.84 21.09
N TYR A 59 -9.79 -15.77 20.67
CA TYR A 59 -8.85 -15.56 19.57
C TYR A 59 -9.58 -15.20 18.26
N ASN A 60 -10.59 -15.98 17.87
CA ASN A 60 -11.34 -15.74 16.63
C ASN A 60 -12.09 -14.42 16.66
N ARG A 61 -12.74 -14.10 17.80
CA ARG A 61 -13.53 -12.87 17.97
C ARG A 61 -12.66 -11.62 17.99
N VAL A 62 -11.54 -11.65 18.71
CA VAL A 62 -10.76 -10.44 19.00
C VAL A 62 -9.65 -10.23 17.98
N LEU A 63 -8.93 -11.29 17.62
CA LEU A 63 -7.69 -11.17 16.86
C LEU A 63 -7.92 -11.43 15.38
N THR A 64 -8.57 -12.53 15.01
CA THR A 64 -8.64 -12.94 13.60
C THR A 64 -9.32 -11.89 12.72
N GLN A 65 -10.53 -11.46 13.06
CA GLN A 65 -11.27 -10.51 12.23
C GLN A 65 -10.58 -9.14 12.14
N ASN A 66 -10.06 -8.64 13.26
CA ASN A 66 -9.42 -7.33 13.32
C ASN A 66 -8.07 -7.32 12.59
N MET A 67 -7.24 -8.36 12.77
CA MET A 67 -5.96 -8.49 12.08
C MET A 67 -6.16 -8.63 10.57
N THR A 68 -7.04 -9.52 10.12
CA THR A 68 -7.35 -9.68 8.70
C THR A 68 -7.86 -8.37 8.08
N THR A 69 -8.72 -7.65 8.77
CA THR A 69 -9.24 -6.36 8.28
C THR A 69 -8.12 -5.31 8.20
N ALA A 70 -7.25 -5.23 9.20
CA ALA A 70 -6.13 -4.30 9.22
C ALA A 70 -5.13 -4.58 8.09
N GLU A 71 -4.73 -5.84 7.92
CA GLU A 71 -3.85 -6.29 6.84
C GLU A 71 -4.43 -5.91 5.47
N GLN A 72 -5.69 -6.24 5.21
CA GLN A 72 -6.35 -5.91 3.94
C GLN A 72 -6.44 -4.40 3.69
N ARG A 73 -6.73 -3.60 4.73
CA ARG A 73 -6.80 -2.14 4.60
C ARG A 73 -5.43 -1.56 4.25
N ILE A 74 -4.36 -2.02 4.88
CA ILE A 74 -3.01 -1.55 4.59
C ILE A 74 -2.61 -1.95 3.16
N THR A 75 -2.83 -3.20 2.76
CA THR A 75 -2.52 -3.67 1.39
C THR A 75 -3.28 -2.85 0.34
N LYS A 76 -4.58 -2.61 0.54
CA LYS A 76 -5.39 -1.79 -0.38
C LYS A 76 -4.92 -0.34 -0.41
N ALA A 77 -4.60 0.24 0.74
CA ALA A 77 -4.09 1.61 0.82
C ALA A 77 -2.73 1.76 0.12
N VAL A 78 -1.82 0.80 0.29
CA VAL A 78 -0.53 0.76 -0.41
C VAL A 78 -0.72 0.64 -1.92
N ALA A 79 -1.57 -0.30 -2.37
CA ALA A 79 -1.86 -0.46 -3.80
C ALA A 79 -2.47 0.81 -4.42
N GLY A 80 -3.46 1.40 -3.75
CA GLY A 80 -4.09 2.66 -4.18
C GLY A 80 -3.10 3.83 -4.19
N GLY A 81 -2.26 3.95 -3.16
CA GLY A 81 -1.22 4.97 -3.07
C GLY A 81 -0.19 4.86 -4.19
N ARG A 82 0.29 3.65 -4.48
CA ARG A 82 1.21 3.39 -5.61
C ARG A 82 0.57 3.76 -6.94
N ALA A 83 -0.69 3.37 -7.16
CA ALA A 83 -1.42 3.73 -8.37
C ALA A 83 -1.59 5.26 -8.53
N ALA A 84 -1.86 5.96 -7.43
CA ALA A 84 -1.97 7.43 -7.43
C ALA A 84 -0.63 8.10 -7.79
N VAL A 85 0.49 7.67 -7.18
CA VAL A 85 1.82 8.20 -7.52
C VAL A 85 2.16 7.93 -8.99
N ALA A 86 1.90 6.72 -9.49
CA ALA A 86 2.14 6.39 -10.89
C ALA A 86 1.26 7.19 -11.87
N ALA A 87 0.03 7.53 -11.49
CA ALA A 87 -0.83 8.41 -12.29
C ALA A 87 -0.29 9.84 -12.34
N ILE A 88 0.22 10.36 -11.22
CA ILE A 88 0.84 11.69 -11.14
C ILE A 88 2.10 11.74 -12.00
N GLN A 89 2.98 10.76 -11.90
CA GLN A 89 4.20 10.70 -12.71
C GLN A 89 3.90 10.67 -14.21
N ARG A 90 2.92 9.87 -14.65
CA ARG A 90 2.48 9.86 -16.06
C ARG A 90 1.87 11.18 -16.50
N GLY A 91 1.13 11.86 -15.62
CA GLY A 91 0.61 13.19 -15.89
C GLY A 91 1.72 14.22 -16.06
N ASP A 92 2.71 14.22 -15.17
CA ASP A 92 3.89 15.09 -15.24
C ASP A 92 4.68 14.87 -16.54
N GLU A 93 4.88 13.61 -16.95
CA GLU A 93 5.54 13.25 -18.22
C GLU A 93 4.73 13.73 -19.44
N ALA A 94 3.41 13.52 -19.44
CA ALA A 94 2.55 13.96 -20.53
C ALA A 94 2.55 15.49 -20.68
N MET A 95 2.51 16.22 -19.56
CA MET A 95 2.60 17.69 -19.56
C MET A 95 3.96 18.16 -20.07
N ALA A 96 5.06 17.51 -19.65
CA ALA A 96 6.40 17.85 -20.12
C ALA A 96 6.54 17.66 -21.64
N ASN A 97 6.05 16.53 -22.16
CA ASN A 97 6.05 16.22 -23.59
C ASN A 97 5.22 17.22 -24.40
N GLN A 98 4.05 17.62 -23.88
CA GLN A 98 3.21 18.63 -24.54
C GLN A 98 3.89 19.99 -24.58
N VAL A 99 4.50 20.43 -23.47
CA VAL A 99 5.25 21.68 -23.42
C VAL A 99 6.42 21.66 -24.41
N GLU A 100 7.15 20.55 -24.52
CA GLU A 100 8.22 20.40 -25.51
C GLU A 100 7.70 20.50 -26.95
N PHE A 101 6.57 19.86 -27.25
CA PHE A 101 5.93 19.94 -28.56
C PHE A 101 5.47 21.37 -28.89
N ASP A 102 4.82 22.04 -27.94
CA ASP A 102 4.34 23.42 -28.09
C ASP A 102 5.51 24.39 -28.32
N VAL A 103 6.60 24.25 -27.54
CA VAL A 103 7.82 25.04 -27.72
C VAL A 103 8.44 24.79 -29.10
N ARG A 104 8.54 23.53 -29.54
CA ARG A 104 9.06 23.20 -30.88
C ARG A 104 8.21 23.81 -32.00
N ASN A 105 6.89 23.78 -31.88
CA ASN A 105 5.99 24.41 -32.86
C ASN A 105 6.14 25.93 -32.88
N VAL A 106 6.23 26.59 -31.72
CA VAL A 106 6.44 28.04 -31.65
C VAL A 106 7.81 28.45 -32.24
N VAL A 107 8.86 27.68 -31.96
CA VAL A 107 10.20 27.91 -32.55
C VAL A 107 10.19 27.64 -34.07
N GLY A 108 9.49 26.61 -34.52
CA GLY A 108 9.30 26.32 -35.94
C GLY A 108 8.57 27.43 -36.69
N ILE A 109 7.49 27.97 -36.12
CA ILE A 109 6.77 29.14 -36.67
C ILE A 109 7.71 30.34 -36.76
N ARG A 110 8.47 30.66 -35.70
CA ARG A 110 9.44 31.76 -35.73
C ARG A 110 10.55 31.60 -36.77
N ALA A 111 11.03 30.38 -37.01
CA ALA A 111 12.04 30.13 -38.04
C ALA A 111 11.48 30.25 -39.47
N THR A 112 10.18 30.01 -39.63
CA THR A 112 9.49 30.11 -40.93
C THR A 112 9.05 31.55 -41.23
N ASP A 113 8.55 32.27 -40.22
CA ASP A 113 8.17 33.70 -40.31
C ASP A 113 9.40 34.63 -40.42
N GLY A 114 10.62 34.13 -40.16
CA GLY A 114 11.88 34.85 -40.32
C GLY A 114 12.52 34.72 -41.70
N PHE A 115 11.90 33.98 -42.63
CA PHE A 115 12.39 33.74 -44.00
C PHE A 115 11.34 34.10 -45.06
N GLU A 116 10.67 35.24 -44.91
CA GLU A 116 10.04 35.90 -46.05
C GLU A 116 10.65 37.30 -46.28
N ARG A 117 11.55 37.32 -47.28
CA ARG A 117 12.10 38.48 -48.03
C ARG A 117 13.02 39.48 -47.36
#